data_AF-A0A950S8W0-F1
#
_entry.id   AF-A0A950S8W0-F1
#
_cell.length_a   1.000
_cell.length_b   1.000
_cell.length_c   1.000
_cell.angle_alpha   90.00
_cell.angle_beta   90.00
_cell.angle_gamma   90.00
#
_symmetry.space_group_name_H-M   'P 1'
#
loop_
_entity.id
_entity.type
_entity.pdbx_description
1 polymer ?
#
loop_
_entity_poly.entity_id
_entity_poly.type
_entity_poly.pdbx_seq_one_letter_code
_entity_poly.pdbx_strand_id
1 'polypeptide(L)'
;MNKSLILAALAVLTVTQLVAASYWVVMKDGTRYEARAKWTIVNGKATMTLTNGTVLALDPAAIDVAKSDEMTRLGGGELLGVEQRPAATSKASEIGSAIRLRKLQPAQPPSAAPAPVAAETVAIAPGPGLGQNVISKFERGFEDIGIFEHKVISTGPHSLRADLTADNEEKVFNTLTATAFLMMHNAGVAGVQIDSVDLFLKTTTFGAAGRFHVTREDAQALDSKTITPANYFVLKVLL
;
A
#
# COMPACT_ATOMS: atom_id res chain seq x y z
N MET A 1 -54.57 44.32 -21.38
CA MET A 1 -54.74 43.49 -20.17
C MET A 1 -54.00 42.17 -20.31
N ASN A 2 -52.92 42.05 -19.54
CA ASN A 2 -52.55 40.88 -18.71
C ASN A 2 -52.09 39.59 -19.40
N LYS A 3 -50.86 39.56 -19.95
CA LYS A 3 -50.12 38.29 -20.19
C LYS A 3 -48.61 38.35 -19.88
N SER A 4 -48.14 39.44 -19.28
CA SER A 4 -46.71 39.70 -19.00
C SER A 4 -46.26 39.29 -17.59
N LEU A 5 -47.02 38.46 -16.86
CA LEU A 5 -46.82 38.26 -15.42
C LEU A 5 -46.97 36.80 -14.96
N ILE A 6 -46.62 35.80 -15.79
CA ILE A 6 -46.63 34.37 -15.38
C ILE A 6 -45.36 33.60 -15.81
N LEU A 7 -44.46 34.18 -16.61
CA LEU A 7 -43.19 33.53 -16.97
C LEU A 7 -41.96 34.08 -16.21
N ALA A 8 -42.20 34.64 -15.02
CA ALA A 8 -41.15 35.02 -14.06
C ALA A 8 -41.16 34.14 -12.79
N ALA A 9 -41.89 33.01 -12.83
CA ALA A 9 -42.11 32.11 -11.69
C ALA A 9 -41.61 30.67 -11.92
N LEU A 10 -40.59 30.51 -12.78
CA LEU A 10 -39.80 29.26 -12.88
C LEU A 10 -38.30 29.57 -12.76
N ALA A 11 -37.98 30.52 -11.89
CA ALA A 11 -36.61 30.90 -11.49
C ALA A 11 -36.32 30.53 -10.03
N VAL A 12 -37.18 29.74 -9.40
CA VAL A 12 -37.01 29.31 -8.02
C VAL A 12 -37.35 27.84 -7.96
N LEU A 13 -36.45 27.06 -7.34
CA LEU A 13 -36.68 25.73 -6.77
C LEU A 13 -36.01 24.53 -7.42
N THR A 14 -34.70 24.61 -7.73
CA THR A 14 -33.79 23.47 -7.47
C THR A 14 -32.41 23.98 -7.06
N VAL A 15 -32.34 24.77 -6.00
CA VAL A 15 -31.13 24.84 -5.18
C VAL A 15 -31.18 23.61 -4.28
N THR A 16 -30.76 22.45 -4.79
CA THR A 16 -30.33 21.36 -3.90
C THR A 16 -29.11 21.91 -3.18
N GLN A 17 -29.34 22.35 -1.94
CA GLN A 17 -28.28 22.66 -1.01
C GLN A 17 -27.49 21.38 -0.79
N LEU A 18 -26.39 21.23 -1.54
CA LEU A 18 -25.21 20.54 -1.07
C LEU A 18 -24.69 21.37 0.11
N VAL A 19 -25.35 21.20 1.26
CA VAL A 19 -24.76 21.57 2.53
C VAL A 19 -23.54 20.68 2.62
N ALA A 20 -22.36 21.25 2.35
CA ALA A 20 -21.08 20.68 2.71
C ALA A 20 -20.97 20.70 4.24
N ALA A 21 -21.84 19.92 4.89
CA ALA A 21 -21.83 19.73 6.32
C ALA A 21 -20.72 18.72 6.61
N SER A 22 -19.53 19.24 6.92
CA SER A 22 -18.47 18.47 7.55
C SER A 22 -19.03 17.82 8.82
N TYR A 23 -19.33 16.53 8.72
CA TYR A 23 -19.84 15.68 9.77
C TYR A 23 -18.65 15.04 10.50
N TRP A 24 -18.57 15.23 11.80
CA TRP A 24 -17.49 14.64 12.60
C TRP A 24 -17.93 13.26 13.08
N VAL A 25 -17.23 12.22 12.64
CA VAL A 25 -17.42 10.85 13.12
C VAL A 25 -16.37 10.55 14.17
N VAL A 26 -16.84 10.38 15.41
CA VAL A 26 -16.03 10.00 16.56
C VAL A 26 -16.14 8.50 16.76
N MET A 27 -15.00 7.84 16.78
CA MET A 27 -14.88 6.44 17.12
C MET A 27 -14.82 6.28 18.64
N LYS A 28 -15.19 5.09 19.13
CA LYS A 28 -15.10 4.76 20.56
C LYS A 28 -13.67 4.77 21.10
N ASP A 29 -12.68 4.58 20.23
CA ASP A 29 -11.25 4.70 20.52
C ASP A 29 -10.78 6.16 20.66
N GLY A 30 -11.64 7.14 20.39
CA GLY A 30 -11.34 8.57 20.43
C GLY A 30 -10.88 9.17 19.10
N THR A 31 -10.69 8.36 18.05
CA THR A 31 -10.33 8.80 16.70
C THR A 31 -11.47 9.59 16.07
N ARG A 32 -11.12 10.63 15.31
CA ARG A 32 -12.09 11.55 14.69
C ARG A 32 -11.89 11.59 13.19
N TYR A 33 -12.97 11.42 12.44
CA TYR A 33 -12.99 11.52 10.99
C TYR A 33 -13.89 12.65 10.55
N GLU A 34 -13.42 13.48 9.62
CA GLU A 34 -14.24 14.49 8.98
C GLU A 34 -14.86 13.89 7.71
N ALA A 35 -16.18 13.72 7.74
CA ALA A 35 -16.98 13.17 6.65
C ALA A 35 -17.84 14.25 6.01
N ARG A 36 -18.13 14.13 4.72
CA ARG A 36 -19.06 15.03 4.01
C ARG A 36 -20.52 14.78 4.39
N ALA A 37 -20.80 13.63 5.00
CA ALA A 37 -22.12 13.20 5.38
C ALA A 37 -22.04 12.15 6.49
N LYS A 38 -23.17 11.98 7.21
CA LYS A 38 -23.37 10.89 8.17
C LYS A 38 -23.15 9.53 7.48
N TRP A 39 -22.50 8.60 8.18
CA TRP A 39 -22.21 7.27 7.64
C TRP A 39 -23.49 6.50 7.31
N THR A 40 -23.45 5.72 6.24
CA THR A 40 -24.52 4.84 5.79
C THR A 40 -24.11 3.39 5.98
N ILE A 41 -25.00 2.55 6.52
CA ILE A 41 -24.73 1.13 6.69
C ILE A 41 -25.04 0.42 5.37
N VAL A 42 -23.99 -0.05 4.69
CA VAL A 42 -24.08 -0.82 3.45
C VAL A 42 -23.39 -2.16 3.70
N ASN A 43 -24.10 -3.27 3.49
CA ASN A 43 -23.59 -4.63 3.71
C ASN A 43 -23.03 -4.87 5.13
N GLY A 44 -23.69 -4.31 6.16
CA GLY A 44 -23.28 -4.49 7.56
C GLY A 44 -22.05 -3.69 7.99
N LYS A 45 -21.51 -2.83 7.12
CA LYS A 45 -20.41 -1.91 7.43
C LYS A 45 -20.85 -0.45 7.30
N ALA A 46 -20.39 0.39 8.21
CA ALA A 46 -20.63 1.83 8.18
C ALA A 46 -19.70 2.47 7.15
N THR A 47 -20.25 2.86 6.00
CA THR A 47 -19.51 3.55 4.94
C THR A 47 -19.72 5.06 5.07
N MET A 48 -18.64 5.83 5.07
CA MET A 48 -18.68 7.29 5.08
C MET A 48 -17.78 7.84 3.99
N THR A 49 -18.18 8.96 3.39
CA THR A 49 -17.31 9.67 2.44
C THR A 49 -16.64 10.81 3.18
N LEU A 50 -15.31 10.78 3.28
CA LEU A 50 -14.49 11.79 3.92
C LEU A 50 -14.48 13.11 3.13
N THR A 51 -14.13 14.22 3.77
CA THR A 51 -14.00 15.53 3.11
C THR A 51 -13.04 15.50 1.91
N ASN A 52 -12.01 14.65 1.95
CA ASN A 52 -11.06 14.40 0.85
C ASN A 52 -11.63 13.56 -0.32
N GLY A 53 -12.90 13.11 -0.25
CA GLY A 53 -13.54 12.28 -1.28
C GLY A 53 -13.27 10.78 -1.15
N THR A 54 -12.49 10.36 -0.16
CA THR A 54 -12.24 8.94 0.14
C THR A 54 -13.47 8.31 0.79
N VAL A 55 -13.89 7.14 0.31
CA VAL A 55 -14.91 6.33 0.99
C VAL A 55 -14.22 5.41 2.00
N LEU A 56 -14.56 5.54 3.27
CA LEU A 56 -14.06 4.71 4.36
C LEU A 56 -15.15 3.80 4.87
N ALA A 57 -14.87 2.50 4.94
CA ALA A 57 -15.75 1.50 5.52
C ALA A 57 -15.26 1.13 6.92
N LEU A 58 -16.06 1.44 7.94
CA LEU A 58 -15.80 1.20 9.36
C LEU A 58 -16.82 0.21 9.92
N ASP A 59 -16.48 -0.39 11.05
CA ASP A 59 -17.42 -1.20 11.82
C ASP A 59 -18.44 -0.27 12.51
N PRO A 60 -19.76 -0.42 12.30
CA PRO A 60 -20.78 0.37 12.97
C PRO A 60 -20.72 0.26 14.50
N ALA A 61 -20.22 -0.86 15.07
CA ALA A 61 -20.11 -1.04 16.51
C ALA A 61 -18.99 -0.21 17.15
N ALA A 62 -18.01 0.21 16.35
CA ALA A 62 -16.86 0.99 16.77
C ALA A 62 -17.12 2.52 16.71
N ILE A 63 -18.24 2.95 16.13
CA ILE A 63 -18.64 4.35 16.05
C ILE A 63 -19.38 4.76 17.32
N ASP A 64 -18.97 5.88 17.92
CA ASP A 64 -19.68 6.51 19.02
C ASP A 64 -20.69 7.51 18.43
N VAL A 65 -21.93 7.04 18.23
CA VAL A 65 -22.99 7.82 17.58
C VAL A 65 -23.33 9.07 18.38
N ALA A 66 -23.36 8.96 19.71
CA ALA A 66 -23.71 10.07 20.60
C ALA A 66 -22.64 11.17 20.54
N LYS A 67 -21.36 10.79 20.62
CA LYS A 67 -20.26 11.76 20.52
C LYS A 67 -20.11 12.37 19.12
N SER A 68 -20.37 11.59 18.07
CA SER A 68 -20.31 12.07 16.68
C SER A 68 -21.36 13.16 16.42
N ASP A 69 -22.58 12.96 16.92
CA ASP A 69 -23.68 13.92 16.76
C ASP A 69 -23.46 15.16 17.63
N GLU A 70 -22.96 14.97 18.87
CA GLU A 70 -22.57 16.08 19.75
C GLU A 70 -21.46 16.95 19.13
N MET A 71 -20.42 16.34 18.59
CA MET A 71 -19.29 17.05 17.99
C MET A 71 -19.67 17.75 16.68
N THR A 72 -20.55 17.15 15.90
CA THR A 72 -21.13 17.79 14.71
C THR A 72 -22.03 18.97 15.08
N ARG A 73 -22.84 18.82 16.14
CA ARG A 73 -23.73 19.89 16.64
C ARG A 73 -22.97 21.07 17.23
N LEU A 74 -21.80 20.83 17.83
CA LEU A 74 -20.89 21.87 18.35
C LEU A 74 -20.07 22.56 17.25
N GLY A 75 -20.27 22.21 15.97
CA GLY A 75 -19.73 22.95 14.83
C GLY A 75 -18.23 22.78 14.59
N GLY A 76 -17.58 21.75 15.17
CA GLY A 76 -16.15 21.47 14.91
C GLY A 76 -15.21 22.65 15.16
N GLY A 77 -15.59 23.58 16.04
CA GLY A 77 -14.85 24.82 16.29
C GLY A 77 -13.44 24.55 16.82
N GLU A 78 -12.46 25.16 16.16
CA GLU A 78 -11.02 25.19 16.48
C GLU A 78 -10.74 25.18 17.99
N LEU A 79 -10.24 24.05 18.49
CA LEU A 79 -9.25 24.06 19.55
C LEU A 79 -7.91 23.71 18.90
N LEU A 80 -7.08 24.75 18.78
CA LEU A 80 -5.67 24.70 18.43
C LEU A 80 -4.99 23.46 19.03
N GLY A 81 -4.49 22.60 18.14
CA GLY A 81 -3.39 21.68 18.45
C GLY A 81 -3.78 20.30 19.00
N VAL A 82 -4.40 19.44 18.20
CA VAL A 82 -4.08 18.00 18.24
C VAL A 82 -4.10 17.44 16.82
N GLU A 83 -2.93 16.97 16.42
CA GLU A 83 -2.56 16.16 15.25
C GLU A 83 -3.70 15.35 14.62
N GLN A 84 -4.09 15.77 13.42
CA GLN A 84 -4.88 14.97 12.49
C GLN A 84 -3.99 13.84 11.98
N ARG A 85 -4.00 12.68 12.64
CA ARG A 85 -3.30 11.49 12.15
C ARG A 85 -4.02 11.00 10.87
N PRO A 86 -3.36 10.98 9.69
CA PRO A 86 -3.99 10.55 8.46
C PRO A 86 -4.44 9.09 8.57
N ALA A 87 -5.73 8.88 8.34
CA ALA A 87 -6.33 7.55 8.27
C ALA A 87 -5.83 6.83 7.01
N ALA A 88 -5.33 5.62 7.19
CA ALA A 88 -4.97 4.73 6.09
C ALA A 88 -6.18 4.55 5.15
N THR A 89 -5.98 4.93 3.90
CA THR A 89 -6.98 4.81 2.84
C THR A 89 -7.06 3.33 2.45
N SER A 90 -8.01 2.59 3.01
CA SER A 90 -8.37 1.26 2.50
C SER A 90 -9.14 1.44 1.19
N LYS A 91 -8.41 1.67 0.09
CA LYS A 91 -8.99 1.56 -1.26
C LYS A 91 -9.45 0.13 -1.46
N ALA A 92 -10.74 0.00 -1.74
CA ALA A 92 -11.35 -1.23 -2.20
C ALA A 92 -10.53 -1.82 -3.36
N SER A 93 -10.24 -3.10 -3.24
CA SER A 93 -9.48 -3.90 -4.18
C SER A 93 -10.14 -3.90 -5.57
N GLU A 94 -9.53 -3.24 -6.55
CA GLU A 94 -9.88 -3.36 -7.98
C GLU A 94 -9.33 -4.65 -8.62
N ILE A 95 -8.98 -5.66 -7.81
CA ILE A 95 -8.47 -6.96 -8.28
C ILE A 95 -9.61 -7.81 -8.88
N GLY A 96 -10.86 -7.57 -8.50
CA GLY A 96 -12.02 -8.35 -8.97
C GLY A 96 -12.44 -8.11 -10.42
N SER A 97 -12.09 -6.95 -11.00
CA SER A 97 -12.59 -6.52 -12.32
C SER A 97 -11.76 -7.06 -13.49
N ALA A 98 -10.48 -7.38 -13.26
CA ALA A 98 -9.57 -7.83 -14.32
C ALA A 98 -9.59 -9.36 -14.54
N ILE A 99 -10.10 -10.15 -13.60
CA ILE A 99 -10.05 -11.62 -13.64
C ILE A 99 -11.15 -12.22 -14.55
N ARG A 100 -12.23 -11.48 -14.83
CA ARG A 100 -13.37 -12.02 -15.62
C ARG A 100 -13.18 -11.99 -17.14
N LEU A 101 -12.09 -11.40 -17.66
CA LEU A 101 -11.89 -11.26 -19.10
C LEU A 101 -10.91 -12.25 -19.73
N ARG A 102 -10.43 -13.25 -19.00
CA ARG A 102 -9.67 -14.37 -19.59
C ARG A 102 -10.59 -15.58 -19.77
N LYS A 103 -11.43 -15.46 -20.80
CA LYS A 103 -12.25 -16.54 -21.37
C LYS A 103 -11.33 -17.68 -21.80
N LEU A 104 -11.57 -18.85 -21.20
CA LEU A 104 -10.92 -20.12 -21.45
C LEU A 104 -10.88 -20.43 -22.96
N GLN A 105 -9.67 -20.62 -23.50
CA GLN A 105 -9.47 -21.31 -24.77
C GLN A 105 -9.28 -22.79 -24.43
N PRO A 106 -10.10 -23.72 -24.96
CA PRO A 106 -9.87 -25.15 -24.75
C PRO A 106 -8.76 -25.63 -25.68
N ALA A 107 -7.68 -26.17 -25.11
CA ALA A 107 -6.66 -26.90 -25.86
C ALA A 107 -6.63 -28.37 -25.41
N GLN A 108 -6.51 -29.20 -26.44
CA GLN A 108 -6.71 -30.65 -26.58
C GLN A 108 -5.77 -31.53 -25.71
N PRO A 109 -6.16 -32.77 -25.34
CA PRO A 109 -5.29 -33.76 -24.66
C PRO A 109 -4.54 -34.64 -25.69
N PRO A 110 -3.67 -35.60 -25.30
CA PRO A 110 -2.68 -35.64 -24.21
C PRO A 110 -1.28 -36.06 -24.71
N SER A 111 -0.23 -35.88 -23.91
CA SER A 111 0.92 -36.79 -23.95
C SER A 111 1.54 -36.94 -22.55
N ALA A 112 2.01 -38.15 -22.27
CA ALA A 112 2.23 -38.74 -20.97
C ALA A 112 3.23 -37.99 -20.08
N ALA A 113 2.96 -38.07 -18.78
CA ALA A 113 3.73 -37.50 -17.69
C ALA A 113 5.15 -38.10 -17.56
N PRO A 114 6.13 -37.26 -17.21
CA PRO A 114 7.14 -37.59 -16.22
C PRO A 114 6.69 -37.07 -14.85
N ALA A 115 7.05 -37.82 -13.81
CA ALA A 115 6.72 -37.55 -12.41
C ALA A 115 7.03 -36.11 -11.95
N PRO A 116 6.29 -35.57 -10.96
CA PRO A 116 6.60 -34.28 -10.39
C PRO A 116 7.97 -34.33 -9.72
N VAL A 117 8.96 -33.66 -10.33
CA VAL A 117 10.17 -33.27 -9.63
C VAL A 117 9.70 -32.29 -8.56
N ALA A 118 9.89 -32.66 -7.29
CA ALA A 118 9.70 -31.76 -6.18
C ALA A 118 10.43 -30.45 -6.50
N ALA A 119 9.75 -29.32 -6.31
CA ALA A 119 10.39 -28.02 -6.34
C ALA A 119 11.41 -27.99 -5.18
N GLU A 120 12.63 -28.42 -5.47
CA GLU A 120 13.77 -28.21 -4.61
C GLU A 120 13.92 -26.70 -4.44
N THR A 121 13.65 -26.26 -3.22
CA THR A 121 14.10 -24.95 -2.77
C THR A 121 15.62 -25.02 -2.83
N VAL A 122 16.21 -24.53 -3.92
CA VAL A 122 17.66 -24.52 -4.10
C VAL A 122 18.26 -23.75 -2.93
N ALA A 123 18.81 -24.47 -1.96
CA ALA A 123 19.65 -23.92 -0.93
C ALA A 123 20.96 -23.52 -1.62
N ILE A 124 21.06 -22.23 -1.95
CA ILE A 124 22.27 -21.64 -2.53
C ILE A 124 23.36 -21.74 -1.44
N ALA A 125 24.40 -22.54 -1.70
CA ALA A 125 25.56 -22.66 -0.82
C ALA A 125 26.28 -21.30 -0.74
N PRO A 126 26.79 -20.89 0.44
CA PRO A 126 27.51 -19.64 0.57
C PRO A 126 28.85 -19.74 -0.17
N GLY A 127 28.95 -19.12 -1.34
CA GLY A 127 30.23 -18.84 -1.99
C GLY A 127 31.06 -17.84 -1.19
N PRO A 128 32.26 -17.42 -1.66
CA PRO A 128 32.97 -16.27 -1.11
C PRO A 128 32.09 -15.03 -1.28
N GLY A 129 31.26 -14.78 -0.27
CA GLY A 129 30.20 -13.81 -0.29
C GLY A 129 30.69 -12.40 0.02
N LEU A 130 29.80 -11.43 -0.17
CA LEU A 130 29.94 -10.09 0.36
C LEU A 130 30.31 -10.17 1.85
N GLY A 131 31.32 -9.38 2.24
CA GLY A 131 31.81 -9.37 3.61
C GLY A 131 30.72 -8.96 4.61
N GLN A 132 30.83 -9.42 5.86
CA GLN A 132 29.86 -9.17 6.92
C GLN A 132 29.52 -7.68 7.11
N ASN A 133 30.47 -6.78 6.85
CA ASN A 133 30.26 -5.34 6.90
C ASN A 133 29.15 -4.86 5.95
N VAL A 134 29.05 -5.45 4.75
CA VAL A 134 28.02 -5.12 3.77
C VAL A 134 26.68 -5.64 4.26
N ILE A 135 26.63 -6.89 4.71
CA ILE A 135 25.43 -7.54 5.23
C ILE A 135 24.84 -6.70 6.38
N SER A 136 25.65 -6.35 7.38
CA SER A 136 25.19 -5.56 8.53
C SER A 136 24.75 -4.13 8.17
N LYS A 137 25.23 -3.57 7.06
CA LYS A 137 24.74 -2.28 6.54
C LYS A 137 23.38 -2.41 5.89
N PHE A 138 23.12 -3.52 5.19
CA PHE A 138 21.79 -3.82 4.67
C PHE A 138 20.79 -4.06 5.79
N GLU A 139 21.15 -4.90 6.76
CA GLU A 139 20.34 -5.16 7.96
C GLU A 139 19.96 -3.85 8.66
N ARG A 140 20.95 -3.00 8.95
CA ARG A 140 20.72 -1.69 9.56
C ARG A 140 19.85 -0.77 8.70
N GLY A 141 20.07 -0.73 7.38
CA GLY A 141 19.23 0.06 6.48
C GLY A 141 17.78 -0.41 6.44
N PHE A 142 17.53 -1.70 6.64
CA PHE A 142 16.18 -2.25 6.78
C PHE A 142 15.55 -1.94 8.15
N GLU A 143 16.33 -1.99 9.23
CA GLU A 143 15.87 -1.58 10.55
C GLU A 143 15.48 -0.09 10.58
N ASP A 144 16.28 0.78 9.94
CA ASP A 144 16.05 2.23 9.88
C ASP A 144 14.70 2.59 9.23
N ILE A 145 14.18 1.73 8.35
CA ILE A 145 12.86 1.89 7.71
C ILE A 145 11.73 1.08 8.39
N GLY A 146 11.99 0.50 9.56
CA GLY A 146 11.00 -0.21 10.36
C GLY A 146 10.78 -1.69 9.98
N ILE A 147 11.77 -2.32 9.36
CA ILE A 147 11.80 -3.77 9.08
C ILE A 147 12.71 -4.47 10.09
N PHE A 148 12.10 -4.91 11.19
CA PHE A 148 12.83 -5.55 12.30
C PHE A 148 13.08 -7.04 12.08
N GLU A 149 12.21 -7.71 11.34
CA GLU A 149 12.43 -9.09 10.92
C GLU A 149 13.08 -9.11 9.53
N HIS A 150 14.40 -9.19 9.54
CA HIS A 150 15.20 -9.30 8.33
C HIS A 150 16.19 -10.45 8.45
N LYS A 151 16.48 -11.08 7.32
CA LYS A 151 17.54 -12.07 7.19
C LYS A 151 18.26 -11.81 5.87
N VAL A 152 19.49 -11.32 5.96
CA VAL A 152 20.31 -11.03 4.78
C VAL A 152 21.38 -12.10 4.64
N ILE A 153 21.45 -12.72 3.47
CA ILE A 153 22.36 -13.81 3.16
C ILE A 153 23.13 -13.43 1.90
N SER A 154 24.45 -13.55 1.91
CA SER A 154 25.22 -13.41 0.68
C SER A 154 25.00 -14.65 -0.20
N THR A 155 24.57 -14.44 -1.45
CA THR A 155 24.35 -15.52 -2.43
C THR A 155 25.53 -15.66 -3.40
N GLY A 156 26.37 -14.63 -3.50
CA GLY A 156 27.57 -14.62 -4.33
C GLY A 156 28.50 -13.45 -3.98
N PRO A 157 29.58 -13.25 -4.75
CA PRO A 157 30.56 -12.18 -4.49
C PRO A 157 30.01 -10.76 -4.68
N HIS A 158 28.96 -10.61 -5.50
CA HIS A 158 28.30 -9.34 -5.80
C HIS A 158 26.78 -9.41 -5.66
N SER A 159 26.27 -10.47 -5.02
CA SER A 159 24.83 -10.72 -4.92
C SER A 159 24.44 -11.11 -3.50
N LEU A 160 23.26 -10.64 -3.08
CA LEU A 160 22.69 -10.94 -1.78
C LEU A 160 21.20 -11.25 -1.90
N ARG A 161 20.70 -11.98 -0.92
CA ARG A 161 19.30 -12.26 -0.71
C ARG A 161 18.87 -11.69 0.61
N ALA A 162 17.75 -10.98 0.65
CA ALA A 162 17.15 -10.49 1.88
C ALA A 162 15.72 -11.03 2.00
N ASP A 163 15.49 -11.83 3.03
CA ASP A 163 14.14 -12.23 3.44
C ASP A 163 13.65 -11.22 4.50
N LEU A 164 12.55 -10.53 4.23
CA LEU A 164 12.08 -9.37 5.00
C LEU A 164 10.59 -9.47 5.30
N THR A 165 10.15 -8.95 6.46
CA THR A 165 8.73 -8.87 6.80
C THR A 165 8.16 -7.48 6.52
N ALA A 166 7.24 -7.37 5.56
CA ALA A 166 6.53 -6.16 5.18
C ALA A 166 5.01 -6.39 5.21
N ASP A 167 4.32 -5.72 6.15
CA ASP A 167 2.87 -5.90 6.38
C ASP A 167 1.97 -4.99 5.53
N ASN A 168 2.57 -3.99 4.89
CA ASN A 168 1.85 -3.02 4.09
C ASN A 168 2.68 -2.58 2.87
N GLU A 169 1.99 -1.96 1.92
CA GLU A 169 2.57 -1.49 0.66
C GLU A 169 3.65 -0.42 0.87
N GLU A 170 3.45 0.47 1.83
CA GLU A 170 4.43 1.51 2.17
C GLU A 170 5.77 0.92 2.60
N LYS A 171 5.76 -0.11 3.45
CA LYS A 171 6.95 -0.86 3.86
C LYS A 171 7.63 -1.50 2.67
N VAL A 172 6.87 -2.13 1.76
CA VAL A 172 7.42 -2.72 0.53
C VAL A 172 8.14 -1.66 -0.30
N PHE A 173 7.53 -0.49 -0.50
CA PHE A 173 8.13 0.59 -1.30
C PHE A 173 9.35 1.22 -0.63
N ASN A 174 9.30 1.39 0.69
CA ASN A 174 10.45 1.86 1.46
C ASN A 174 11.60 0.86 1.39
N THR A 175 11.31 -0.45 1.44
CA THR A 175 12.30 -1.52 1.28
C THR A 175 12.95 -1.48 -0.11
N LEU A 176 12.16 -1.34 -1.17
CA LEU A 176 12.69 -1.22 -2.54
C LEU A 176 13.59 0.01 -2.69
N THR A 177 13.16 1.15 -2.14
CA THR A 177 13.92 2.40 -2.19
C THR A 177 15.22 2.31 -1.39
N ALA A 178 15.17 1.75 -0.17
CA ALA A 178 16.35 1.55 0.66
C ALA A 178 17.34 0.57 0.03
N THR A 179 16.84 -0.51 -0.59
CA THR A 179 17.67 -1.47 -1.32
C THR A 179 18.39 -0.81 -2.48
N ALA A 180 17.67 -0.04 -3.31
CA ALA A 180 18.25 0.69 -4.43
C ALA A 180 19.35 1.65 -3.97
N PHE A 181 19.09 2.43 -2.91
CA PHE A 181 20.08 3.33 -2.31
C PHE A 181 21.32 2.57 -1.83
N LEU A 182 21.14 1.49 -1.06
CA LEU A 182 22.26 0.69 -0.54
C LEU A 182 23.08 0.05 -1.66
N MET A 183 22.45 -0.41 -2.74
CA MET A 183 23.15 -0.94 -3.91
C MET A 183 23.98 0.14 -4.62
N MET A 184 23.39 1.31 -4.87
CA MET A 184 24.06 2.40 -5.59
C MET A 184 25.23 2.99 -4.80
N HIS A 185 25.10 3.03 -3.47
CA HIS A 185 26.14 3.48 -2.56
C HIS A 185 27.07 2.35 -2.07
N ASN A 186 26.96 1.14 -2.64
CA ASN A 186 27.74 -0.05 -2.27
C ASN A 186 27.77 -0.29 -0.74
N ALA A 187 26.64 -0.06 -0.06
CA ALA A 187 26.48 -0.12 1.39
C ALA A 187 27.46 0.79 2.20
N GLY A 188 28.06 1.79 1.56
CA GLY A 188 29.10 2.65 2.14
C GLY A 188 30.45 1.96 2.32
N VAL A 189 30.69 0.83 1.64
CA VAL A 189 31.95 0.07 1.72
C VAL A 189 32.75 0.29 0.43
N ALA A 190 33.96 0.84 0.58
CA ALA A 190 34.85 1.07 -0.56
C ALA A 190 35.36 -0.25 -1.15
N GLY A 191 35.39 -0.34 -2.48
CA GLY A 191 35.88 -1.53 -3.21
C GLY A 191 34.89 -2.70 -3.30
N VAL A 192 33.67 -2.54 -2.78
CA VAL A 192 32.60 -3.51 -2.94
C VAL A 192 31.66 -3.07 -4.05
N GLN A 193 31.21 -4.02 -4.86
CA GLN A 193 30.17 -3.81 -5.86
C GLN A 193 29.04 -4.79 -5.61
N ILE A 194 27.80 -4.30 -5.69
CA ILE A 194 26.58 -5.10 -5.55
C ILE A 194 25.83 -5.01 -6.87
N ASP A 195 25.71 -6.13 -7.56
CA ASP A 195 25.11 -6.20 -8.89
C ASP A 195 23.65 -6.63 -8.83
N SER A 196 23.29 -7.47 -7.86
CA SER A 196 21.91 -7.93 -7.69
C SER A 196 21.52 -8.18 -6.25
N VAL A 197 20.25 -7.91 -5.94
CA VAL A 197 19.63 -8.18 -4.65
C VAL A 197 18.30 -8.92 -4.87
N ASP A 198 18.20 -10.13 -4.34
CA ASP A 198 16.96 -10.88 -4.30
C ASP A 198 16.19 -10.52 -3.02
N LEU A 199 15.08 -9.82 -3.16
CA LEU A 199 14.17 -9.48 -2.06
C LEU A 199 13.04 -10.49 -1.98
N PHE A 200 12.82 -11.03 -0.79
CA PHE A 200 11.69 -11.89 -0.47
C PHE A 200 10.89 -11.24 0.64
N LEU A 201 9.76 -10.64 0.28
CA LEU A 201 8.88 -9.96 1.21
C LEU A 201 7.75 -10.89 1.63
N LYS A 202 7.58 -11.04 2.94
CA LYS A 202 6.47 -11.78 3.56
C LYS A 202 5.70 -10.87 4.52
N THR A 203 4.45 -11.17 4.79
CA THR A 203 3.70 -10.52 5.87
C THR A 203 3.98 -11.23 7.20
N THR A 204 3.68 -10.58 8.33
CA THR A 204 3.69 -11.21 9.67
C THR A 204 2.80 -12.45 9.77
N THR A 205 1.78 -12.54 8.92
CA THR A 205 0.91 -13.73 8.78
C THR A 205 1.50 -14.82 7.87
N PHE A 206 2.78 -14.72 7.50
CA PHE A 206 3.48 -15.60 6.55
C PHE A 206 2.88 -15.62 5.13
N GLY A 207 2.09 -14.61 4.77
CA GLY A 207 1.63 -14.41 3.39
C GLY A 207 2.75 -13.88 2.50
N ALA A 208 2.72 -14.19 1.20
CA ALA A 208 3.64 -13.61 0.24
C ALA A 208 3.27 -12.13 0.01
N ALA A 209 4.18 -11.21 0.33
CA ALA A 209 4.02 -9.77 0.07
C ALA A 209 4.67 -9.34 -1.25
N GLY A 210 5.61 -10.14 -1.76
CA GLY A 210 6.19 -9.99 -3.09
C GLY A 210 7.63 -10.49 -3.14
N ARG A 211 8.09 -10.92 -4.32
CA ARG A 211 9.49 -11.25 -4.57
C ARG A 211 10.04 -10.35 -5.67
N PHE A 212 11.24 -9.84 -5.48
CA PHE A 212 11.88 -8.93 -6.43
C PHE A 212 13.30 -9.37 -6.67
N HIS A 213 13.70 -9.38 -7.94
CA HIS A 213 15.09 -9.46 -8.33
C HIS A 213 15.54 -8.06 -8.74
N VAL A 214 16.18 -7.33 -7.83
CA VAL A 214 16.62 -5.96 -8.07
C VAL A 214 18.03 -6.01 -8.64
N THR A 215 18.17 -5.61 -9.90
CA THR A 215 19.48 -5.46 -10.56
C THR A 215 20.07 -4.08 -10.29
N ARG A 216 21.36 -3.89 -10.55
CA ARG A 216 22.01 -2.57 -10.44
C ARG A 216 21.37 -1.51 -11.34
N GLU A 217 20.91 -1.90 -12.53
CA GLU A 217 20.19 -1.03 -13.46
C GLU A 217 18.84 -0.60 -12.88
N ASP A 218 18.10 -1.53 -12.30
CA ASP A 218 16.85 -1.25 -11.61
C ASP A 218 17.06 -0.34 -10.39
N ALA A 219 18.10 -0.60 -9.60
CA ALA A 219 18.49 0.22 -8.46
C ALA A 219 18.82 1.65 -8.90
N GLN A 220 19.56 1.82 -9.99
CA GLN A 220 19.84 3.14 -10.56
C GLN A 220 18.55 3.84 -11.02
N ALA A 221 17.62 3.12 -11.66
CA ALA A 221 16.35 3.69 -12.10
C ALA A 221 15.48 4.15 -10.91
N LEU A 222 15.47 3.38 -9.82
CA LEU A 222 14.76 3.71 -8.58
C LEU A 222 15.41 4.88 -7.83
N ASP A 223 16.74 4.89 -7.73
CA ASP A 223 17.51 5.94 -7.04
C ASP A 223 17.45 7.29 -7.80
N SER A 224 17.58 7.25 -9.13
CA SER A 224 17.41 8.42 -10.00
C SER A 224 15.96 8.89 -10.12
N LYS A 225 15.00 8.16 -9.53
CA LYS A 225 13.55 8.41 -9.63
C LYS A 225 13.00 8.38 -11.06
N THR A 226 13.72 7.71 -11.97
CA THR A 226 13.25 7.46 -13.33
C THR A 226 12.03 6.53 -13.32
N ILE A 227 12.01 5.58 -12.38
CA ILE A 227 10.85 4.73 -12.09
C ILE A 227 10.43 4.92 -10.64
N THR A 228 9.12 4.99 -10.39
CA THR A 228 8.59 5.03 -9.02
C THR A 228 8.55 3.62 -8.42
N PRO A 229 8.72 3.47 -7.09
CA PRO A 229 8.62 2.16 -6.43
C PRO A 229 7.30 1.43 -6.71
N ALA A 230 6.19 2.16 -6.82
CA ALA A 230 4.88 1.61 -7.18
C ALA A 230 4.86 1.03 -8.61
N ASN A 231 5.41 1.76 -9.59
CA ASN A 231 5.51 1.26 -10.96
C ASN A 231 6.48 0.06 -11.05
N TYR A 232 7.59 0.12 -10.33
CA TYR A 232 8.53 -0.99 -10.26
C TYR A 232 7.88 -2.24 -9.68
N PHE A 233 7.13 -2.09 -8.59
CA PHE A 233 6.38 -3.17 -7.96
C PHE A 233 5.44 -3.87 -8.95
N VAL A 234 4.62 -3.11 -9.69
CA VAL A 234 3.69 -3.68 -10.67
C VAL A 234 4.39 -4.39 -11.83
N LEU A 235 5.54 -3.87 -12.28
CA LEU A 235 6.26 -4.40 -13.44
C LEU A 235 7.15 -5.61 -13.12
N LYS A 236 7.65 -5.70 -11.88
CA LYS A 236 8.75 -6.62 -11.53
C LYS A 236 8.43 -7.55 -10.36
N VAL A 237 7.22 -7.49 -9.78
CA VAL A 237 6.81 -8.45 -8.75
C VAL A 237 6.75 -9.86 -9.34
N LEU A 238 7.46 -10.78 -8.70
CA LEU A 238 7.39 -12.21 -8.96
C LEU A 238 6.46 -12.84 -7.90
N LEU A 239 5.37 -13.47 -8.35
CA LEU A 239 4.42 -14.21 -7.51
C LEU A 239 4.85 -15.68 -7.36
#